data_AF-A0A8T2WHB2-F1
#
_entry.id   AF-A0A8T2WHB2-F1
#
_cell.length_a   1.000
_cell.length_b   1.000
_cell.length_c   1.000
_cell.angle_alpha   90.00
_cell.angle_beta   90.00
_cell.angle_gamma   90.00
#
_symmetry.space_group_name_H-M   'P 1'
#
loop_
_entity.id
_entity.type
_entity.pdbx_description
1 polymer ?
#
loop_
_entity_poly.entity_id
_entity_poly.type
_entity_poly.pdbx_seq_one_letter_code
_entity_poly.pdbx_strand_id
1 'polypeptide(L)'
;MAILFKPGLFLSLFLLISSYHTATEASKVAQSLNFNSTFGNGTSNARELAGKCNWFRGKWVFDPKYPLYDSNCPFIDPQFNCQKYGRPDSYYLKYRWQPFACDLPRFNGLYFLEKWRGKKIMFVGDSLSLNQWTSLTCLIHSWVPNSKYTLFRTDVLSSLTFEDYGVKILLYRTTYLVDLVNDKAGRVLKLDSINNGKAWLGMDMLIFNTWHWWTHTGRSQPWDYIQEGGKLYKDMNRLIAFYKGLTTWARWVNRNVDPSKTKVFFQDVSPTHYVGGDWNEPSKSCAAETQPFFGTRYPAGTPLAWAVVNKEPLPKNVVEAQNCGCAANLCCSQYGYCGTSNAYCGRGCKQGPCYSSPTPTTPSGVVSVSDIFTPGFFNGIISQAGAGCAGKNFYTRNAFLSAVNSYPQFGKLGSAEASKREIAAFFAHVTHETGHFCYTEEINGASRDYCDENNRQYPCVPGKKYHGRGPIQLSWNYNYGPAGRSNNFDGLNNPDIVARDAVVSFKTALWFWMKSVRPVVSQGFGATIRAINGNECNGGNSGAVQARVRYYRDYCSQLGVSTENNLAC
;
A
#
# COMPACT_ATOMS: atom_id res chain seq x y z
N MET A 1 14.11 -28.37 -7.49
CA MET A 1 15.08 -29.48 -7.45
C MET A 1 15.28 -29.94 -8.90
N ALA A 2 16.42 -29.62 -9.51
CA ALA A 2 17.03 -30.29 -10.66
C ALA A 2 18.38 -29.60 -10.90
N ILE A 3 19.42 -30.42 -11.04
CA ILE A 3 20.85 -30.14 -10.97
C ILE A 3 21.49 -30.91 -12.16
N LEU A 4 22.60 -30.38 -12.73
CA LEU A 4 23.61 -30.99 -13.65
C LEU A 4 23.24 -31.15 -15.16
N PHE A 5 24.11 -30.99 -16.19
CA PHE A 5 25.49 -30.48 -16.42
C PHE A 5 25.76 -30.38 -17.98
N LYS A 6 26.50 -29.34 -18.44
CA LYS A 6 27.58 -29.16 -19.49
C LYS A 6 27.81 -30.15 -20.68
N PRO A 7 28.71 -29.89 -21.70
CA PRO A 7 29.17 -28.65 -22.43
C PRO A 7 29.54 -28.86 -23.96
N GLY A 8 29.97 -27.80 -24.68
CA GLY A 8 30.86 -27.82 -25.89
C GLY A 8 30.59 -26.69 -26.92
N LEU A 9 31.38 -25.59 -27.03
CA LEU A 9 32.67 -25.35 -27.76
C LEU A 9 32.51 -25.35 -29.32
N PHE A 10 32.96 -24.40 -30.17
CA PHE A 10 34.23 -23.65 -30.31
C PHE A 10 34.07 -22.46 -31.34
N LEU A 11 34.77 -21.33 -31.09
CA LEU A 11 35.49 -20.33 -31.96
C LEU A 11 34.89 -19.77 -33.29
N SER A 12 35.23 -18.59 -33.82
CA SER A 12 35.81 -17.30 -33.39
C SER A 12 36.11 -16.43 -34.63
N LEU A 13 35.89 -15.10 -34.53
CA LEU A 13 36.74 -14.00 -35.08
C LEU A 13 36.84 -13.84 -36.63
N PHE A 14 36.95 -12.66 -37.26
CA PHE A 14 37.63 -11.42 -36.86
C PHE A 14 37.48 -10.26 -37.91
N LEU A 15 37.58 -8.99 -37.45
CA LEU A 15 38.19 -7.75 -38.06
C LEU A 15 37.48 -7.02 -39.24
N LEU A 16 37.53 -5.68 -39.45
CA LEU A 16 38.11 -4.48 -38.80
C LEU A 16 37.71 -3.19 -39.58
N ILE A 17 37.68 -2.03 -38.88
CA ILE A 17 38.07 -0.63 -39.29
C ILE A 17 37.22 0.02 -40.42
N SER A 18 36.81 1.30 -40.49
CA SER A 18 37.27 2.64 -40.04
C SER A 18 36.11 3.63 -40.25
N SER A 19 35.76 4.52 -39.31
CA SER A 19 36.19 5.93 -39.20
C SER A 19 35.46 6.97 -40.09
N TYR A 20 34.96 8.00 -39.40
CA TYR A 20 34.67 9.39 -39.80
C TYR A 20 33.27 9.84 -40.27
N HIS A 21 32.89 10.95 -39.63
CA HIS A 21 31.75 11.83 -39.76
C HIS A 21 31.26 12.12 -41.19
N THR A 22 29.95 12.23 -41.36
CA THR A 22 29.28 13.55 -41.43
C THR A 22 27.76 13.37 -41.39
N ALA A 23 27.13 14.08 -40.46
CA ALA A 23 25.71 14.32 -40.47
C ALA A 23 25.40 15.26 -41.63
N THR A 24 24.56 14.86 -42.59
CA THR A 24 23.68 15.74 -43.41
C THR A 24 22.95 14.95 -44.50
N GLU A 25 22.02 14.07 -44.14
CA GLU A 25 20.94 13.65 -45.08
C GLU A 25 19.55 13.54 -44.42
N ALA A 26 19.46 13.65 -43.10
CA ALA A 26 18.18 13.67 -42.39
C ALA A 26 17.36 14.97 -42.58
N SER A 27 17.88 15.99 -43.27
CA SER A 27 17.15 17.25 -43.51
C SER A 27 16.44 17.33 -44.88
N LYS A 28 16.60 16.33 -45.76
CA LYS A 28 15.97 16.36 -47.11
C LYS A 28 14.69 15.52 -47.22
N VAL A 29 14.43 14.63 -46.27
CA VAL A 29 13.18 13.82 -46.25
C VAL A 29 12.03 14.54 -45.52
N ALA A 30 12.33 15.56 -44.69
CA ALA A 30 11.33 16.28 -43.91
C ALA A 30 10.51 17.33 -44.70
N GLN A 31 10.81 17.56 -45.98
CA GLN A 31 10.13 18.58 -46.81
C GLN A 31 9.10 18.03 -47.81
N SER A 32 8.88 16.71 -47.90
CA SER A 32 7.92 16.13 -48.87
C SER A 32 6.64 15.53 -48.27
N LEU A 33 6.44 15.60 -46.95
CA LEU A 33 5.22 15.13 -46.31
C LEU A 33 4.55 16.27 -45.52
N ASN A 34 3.71 17.03 -46.21
CA ASN A 34 2.71 17.93 -45.60
C ASN A 34 1.72 17.10 -44.78
N PHE A 35 2.08 16.80 -43.53
CA PHE A 35 1.15 16.27 -42.54
C PHE A 35 0.71 17.42 -41.62
N ASN A 36 -0.40 18.07 -42.01
CA ASN A 36 -1.21 18.86 -41.10
C ASN A 36 -1.89 17.89 -40.12
N SER A 37 -1.20 17.57 -39.04
CA SER A 37 -1.82 16.97 -37.86
C SER A 37 -1.23 17.62 -36.62
N THR A 38 -2.09 18.28 -35.86
CA THR A 38 -1.92 18.70 -34.47
C THR A 38 -1.28 17.60 -33.62
N PHE A 39 0.05 17.60 -33.55
CA PHE A 39 0.81 16.86 -32.55
C PHE A 39 0.75 17.63 -31.24
N GLY A 40 -0.34 17.42 -30.50
CA GLY A 40 -0.43 17.80 -29.10
C GLY A 40 0.63 17.05 -28.29
N ASN A 41 1.55 17.80 -27.71
CA ASN A 41 2.55 17.46 -26.69
C ASN A 41 2.22 16.18 -25.86
N GLY A 42 2.62 15.01 -26.34
CA GLY A 42 2.40 13.72 -25.68
C GLY A 42 3.34 13.43 -24.50
N THR A 43 4.11 14.41 -24.03
CA THR A 43 5.12 14.25 -22.97
C THR A 43 4.62 14.69 -21.58
N SER A 44 3.56 15.49 -21.50
CA SER A 44 2.99 15.98 -20.23
C SER A 44 2.15 14.93 -19.50
N ASN A 45 1.29 14.20 -20.21
CA ASN A 45 0.29 13.31 -19.60
C ASN A 45 0.90 12.16 -18.76
N ALA A 46 2.03 11.56 -19.19
CA ALA A 46 2.63 10.44 -18.47
C ALA A 46 3.39 10.86 -17.19
N ARG A 47 3.96 12.08 -17.17
CA ARG A 47 4.59 12.66 -15.96
C ARG A 47 3.55 13.19 -14.98
N GLU A 48 2.39 13.63 -15.48
CA GLU A 48 1.27 14.09 -14.66
C GLU A 48 0.49 12.93 -13.99
N LEU A 49 0.44 11.75 -14.62
CA LEU A 49 -0.13 10.53 -14.03
C LEU A 49 0.70 9.96 -12.87
N ALA A 50 2.02 10.15 -12.89
CA ALA A 50 2.97 9.43 -12.02
C ALA A 50 2.95 9.83 -10.53
N GLY A 51 2.13 10.80 -10.13
CA GLY A 51 1.65 10.74 -8.74
C GLY A 51 0.35 11.45 -8.43
N LYS A 52 -0.50 11.65 -9.42
CA LYS A 52 -1.95 11.76 -9.19
C LYS A 52 -2.62 10.37 -9.04
N CYS A 53 -1.95 9.30 -9.48
CA CYS A 53 -2.50 7.95 -9.46
C CYS A 53 -1.59 6.96 -8.72
N ASN A 54 -2.14 6.29 -7.71
CA ASN A 54 -1.47 5.14 -7.11
C ASN A 54 -1.71 3.91 -8.01
N TRP A 55 -0.71 3.59 -8.83
CA TRP A 55 -0.76 2.46 -9.77
C TRP A 55 -0.87 1.10 -9.09
N PHE A 56 -0.61 1.00 -7.80
CA PHE A 56 -0.59 -0.26 -7.05
C PHE A 56 -1.88 -0.52 -6.27
N ARG A 57 -2.86 0.40 -6.31
CA ARG A 57 -4.20 0.21 -5.72
C ARG A 57 -5.25 0.14 -6.81
N GLY A 58 -5.84 -1.04 -6.97
CA GLY A 58 -6.70 -1.35 -8.09
C GLY A 58 -7.31 -2.74 -7.97
N LYS A 59 -7.79 -3.24 -9.09
CA LYS A 59 -8.35 -4.59 -9.22
C LYS A 59 -7.94 -5.22 -10.54
N TRP A 60 -7.95 -6.54 -10.60
CA TRP A 60 -7.88 -7.27 -11.86
C TRP A 60 -9.20 -7.13 -12.61
N VAL A 61 -9.12 -6.88 -13.91
CA VAL A 61 -10.27 -6.74 -14.80
C VAL A 61 -10.03 -7.59 -16.04
N PHE A 62 -11.06 -8.29 -16.48
CA PHE A 62 -11.01 -9.03 -17.73
C PHE A 62 -10.94 -8.05 -18.91
N ASP A 63 -10.02 -8.29 -19.83
CA ASP A 63 -9.86 -7.57 -21.09
C ASP A 63 -9.64 -8.59 -22.22
N PRO A 64 -10.59 -8.75 -23.15
CA PRO A 64 -10.46 -9.71 -24.25
C PRO A 64 -9.27 -9.39 -25.19
N LYS A 65 -8.77 -8.15 -25.18
CA LYS A 65 -7.62 -7.70 -25.97
C LYS A 65 -6.27 -8.09 -25.38
N TYR A 66 -6.23 -8.74 -24.22
CA TYR A 66 -5.03 -9.35 -23.66
C TYR A 66 -4.87 -10.80 -24.20
N PRO A 67 -3.67 -11.41 -24.13
CA PRO A 67 -2.40 -10.85 -23.66
C PRO A 67 -1.80 -9.84 -24.66
N LEU A 68 -0.78 -9.10 -24.24
CA LEU A 68 -0.09 -8.10 -25.07
C LEU A 68 0.98 -8.70 -26.01
N TYR A 69 1.29 -9.98 -25.83
CA TYR A 69 2.14 -10.80 -26.69
C TYR A 69 1.73 -12.27 -26.50
N ASP A 70 2.02 -13.12 -27.48
CA ASP A 70 1.70 -14.54 -27.44
C ASP A 70 2.91 -15.40 -27.00
N SER A 71 2.69 -16.72 -26.91
CA SER A 71 3.73 -17.69 -26.54
C SER A 71 4.79 -17.95 -27.62
N ASN A 72 4.70 -17.28 -28.79
CA ASN A 72 5.64 -17.46 -29.90
C ASN A 72 6.86 -16.54 -29.79
N CYS A 73 6.88 -15.61 -28.83
CA CYS A 73 8.03 -14.77 -28.59
C CYS A 73 9.32 -15.62 -28.40
N PRO A 74 10.37 -15.40 -29.19
CA PRO A 74 11.57 -16.26 -29.21
C PRO A 74 12.41 -16.15 -27.94
N PHE A 75 12.12 -15.17 -27.08
CA PHE A 75 12.87 -14.92 -25.85
C PHE A 75 12.30 -15.66 -24.63
N ILE A 76 11.10 -16.22 -24.74
CA ILE A 76 10.44 -16.92 -23.63
C ILE A 76 11.28 -18.12 -23.21
N ASP A 77 11.70 -18.13 -21.94
CA ASP A 77 12.29 -19.31 -21.33
C ASP A 77 11.24 -20.45 -21.29
N PRO A 78 11.60 -21.68 -21.70
CA PRO A 78 10.72 -22.84 -21.63
C PRO A 78 9.94 -22.96 -20.31
N GLN A 79 10.57 -22.67 -19.16
CA GLN A 79 9.94 -22.79 -17.85
C GLN A 79 8.74 -21.84 -17.64
N PHE A 80 8.60 -20.79 -18.47
CA PHE A 80 7.50 -19.83 -18.42
C PHE A 80 6.43 -20.06 -19.49
N ASN A 81 6.61 -21.02 -20.41
CA ASN A 81 5.68 -21.24 -21.52
C ASN A 81 4.56 -22.23 -21.17
N CYS A 82 3.66 -21.84 -20.26
CA CYS A 82 2.63 -22.74 -19.72
C CYS A 82 1.74 -23.38 -20.79
N GLN A 83 1.32 -22.62 -21.81
CA GLN A 83 0.47 -23.12 -22.89
C GLN A 83 1.20 -24.19 -23.73
N LYS A 84 2.45 -23.93 -24.12
CA LYS A 84 3.28 -24.92 -24.83
C LYS A 84 3.47 -26.21 -24.04
N TYR A 85 3.55 -26.12 -22.72
CA TYR A 85 3.73 -27.26 -21.83
C TYR A 85 2.43 -27.81 -21.24
N GLY A 86 1.29 -27.57 -21.90
CA GLY A 86 0.06 -28.33 -21.67
C GLY A 86 -0.91 -27.75 -20.66
N ARG A 87 -0.76 -26.49 -20.24
CA ARG A 87 -1.80 -25.81 -19.44
C ARG A 87 -3.06 -25.61 -20.30
N PRO A 88 -4.22 -26.20 -19.95
CA PRO A 88 -5.38 -26.23 -20.83
C PRO A 88 -6.21 -24.94 -20.82
N ASP A 89 -6.23 -24.21 -19.71
CA ASP A 89 -6.95 -22.95 -19.57
C ASP A 89 -6.10 -21.76 -20.03
N SER A 90 -6.73 -20.74 -20.64
CA SER A 90 -6.05 -19.52 -21.11
C SER A 90 -6.63 -18.22 -20.53
N TYR A 91 -7.67 -18.31 -19.69
CA TYR A 91 -8.35 -17.15 -19.12
C TYR A 91 -7.43 -16.28 -18.26
N TYR A 92 -6.42 -16.87 -17.61
CA TYR A 92 -5.44 -16.13 -16.82
C TYR A 92 -4.65 -15.10 -17.65
N LEU A 93 -4.53 -15.30 -18.98
CA LEU A 93 -3.87 -14.37 -19.89
C LEU A 93 -4.72 -13.15 -20.22
N LYS A 94 -6.01 -13.15 -19.86
CA LYS A 94 -6.99 -12.12 -20.24
C LYS A 94 -7.21 -11.05 -19.17
N TYR A 95 -6.42 -11.03 -18.11
CA TYR A 95 -6.56 -10.06 -17.02
C TYR A 95 -5.56 -8.92 -17.13
N ARG A 96 -6.04 -7.70 -16.90
CA ARG A 96 -5.21 -6.50 -16.73
C ARG A 96 -5.45 -5.87 -15.37
N TRP A 97 -4.43 -5.22 -14.84
CA TRP A 97 -4.57 -4.43 -13.63
C TRP A 97 -5.18 -3.06 -13.95
N GLN A 98 -6.22 -2.68 -13.22
CA GLN A 98 -6.89 -1.38 -13.31
C GLN A 98 -6.74 -0.64 -11.98
N PRO A 99 -5.87 0.38 -11.90
CA PRO A 99 -5.85 1.27 -10.75
C PRO A 99 -7.22 1.91 -10.55
N PHE A 100 -7.61 2.12 -9.29
CA PHE A 100 -8.89 2.74 -8.97
C PHE A 100 -8.95 4.22 -9.37
N ALA A 101 -7.80 4.89 -9.38
CA ALA A 101 -7.70 6.34 -9.54
C ALA A 101 -7.34 6.79 -10.97
N CYS A 102 -6.97 5.87 -11.86
CA CYS A 102 -6.63 6.21 -13.24
C CYS A 102 -6.61 4.98 -14.14
N ASP A 103 -6.63 5.24 -15.44
CA ASP A 103 -6.32 4.26 -16.47
C ASP A 103 -4.81 4.24 -16.75
N LEU A 104 -4.23 3.04 -16.76
CA LEU A 104 -2.86 2.87 -17.24
C LEU A 104 -2.85 2.92 -18.76
N PRO A 105 -1.95 3.70 -19.38
CA PRO A 105 -1.81 3.70 -20.82
C PRO A 105 -1.41 2.30 -21.29
N ARG A 106 -2.01 1.85 -22.40
CA ARG A 106 -1.63 0.58 -23.02
C ARG A 106 -0.16 0.65 -23.45
N PHE A 107 0.58 -0.43 -23.18
CA PHE A 107 1.98 -0.50 -23.55
C PHE A 107 2.15 -0.35 -25.08
N ASN A 108 3.10 0.50 -25.47
CA ASN A 108 3.50 0.71 -26.86
C ASN A 108 5.02 0.50 -26.96
N GLY A 109 5.43 -0.61 -27.58
CA GLY A 109 6.84 -0.99 -27.67
C GLY A 109 7.67 -0.04 -28.53
N LEU A 110 7.11 0.52 -29.59
CA LEU A 110 7.79 1.48 -30.45
C LEU A 110 8.09 2.78 -29.70
N TYR A 111 7.08 3.34 -29.02
CA TYR A 111 7.25 4.53 -28.17
C TYR A 111 8.29 4.28 -27.08
N PHE A 112 8.27 3.09 -26.46
CA PHE A 112 9.27 2.71 -25.46
C PHE A 112 10.68 2.73 -26.05
N LEU A 113 10.89 2.07 -27.19
CA LEU A 113 12.20 2.00 -27.85
C LEU A 113 12.72 3.37 -28.26
N GLU A 114 11.87 4.24 -28.83
CA GLU A 114 12.27 5.61 -29.19
C GLU A 114 12.66 6.44 -27.97
N LYS A 115 11.86 6.35 -26.90
CA LYS A 115 12.13 7.07 -25.65
C LYS A 115 13.41 6.63 -24.97
N TRP A 116 13.79 5.37 -25.15
CA TRP A 116 14.97 4.76 -24.54
C TRP A 116 16.13 4.56 -25.53
N ARG A 117 16.06 5.16 -26.72
CA ARG A 117 17.07 5.03 -27.78
C ARG A 117 18.49 5.27 -27.24
N GLY A 118 19.38 4.32 -27.51
CA GLY A 118 20.78 4.34 -27.05
C GLY A 118 21.00 4.08 -25.55
N LYS A 119 19.96 3.78 -24.77
CA LYS A 119 20.03 3.60 -23.31
C LYS A 119 20.15 2.15 -22.86
N LYS A 120 20.59 1.96 -21.62
CA LYS A 120 20.77 0.65 -20.97
C LYS A 120 19.85 0.49 -19.76
N ILE A 121 19.08 -0.59 -19.74
CA ILE A 121 18.18 -0.96 -18.66
C ILE A 121 18.64 -2.30 -18.09
N MET A 122 18.80 -2.42 -16.78
CA MET A 122 19.24 -3.67 -16.16
C MET A 122 18.30 -4.11 -15.05
N PHE A 123 17.81 -5.35 -15.16
CA PHE A 123 17.16 -6.08 -14.09
C PHE A 123 18.23 -6.78 -13.24
N VAL A 124 18.17 -6.63 -11.92
CA VAL A 124 19.16 -7.16 -10.99
C VAL A 124 18.46 -7.90 -9.86
N GLY A 125 18.66 -9.22 -9.77
CA GLY A 125 17.99 -9.97 -8.71
C GLY A 125 17.89 -11.46 -8.93
N ASP A 126 16.81 -12.02 -8.39
CA ASP A 126 16.52 -13.45 -8.42
C ASP A 126 15.79 -13.90 -9.70
N SER A 127 15.18 -15.09 -9.67
CA SER A 127 14.43 -15.65 -10.80
C SER A 127 13.25 -14.79 -11.26
N LEU A 128 12.73 -13.89 -10.42
CA LEU A 128 11.66 -12.97 -10.81
C LEU A 128 12.19 -11.83 -11.69
N SER A 129 13.43 -11.38 -11.49
CA SER A 129 14.09 -10.45 -12.42
C SER A 129 14.22 -11.07 -13.82
N LEU A 130 14.54 -12.36 -13.92
CA LEU A 130 14.54 -13.08 -15.20
C LEU A 130 13.13 -13.11 -15.84
N ASN A 131 12.10 -13.32 -15.02
CA ASN A 131 10.72 -13.35 -15.48
C ASN A 131 10.27 -11.97 -16.03
N GLN A 132 10.55 -10.87 -15.32
CA GLN A 132 10.24 -9.52 -15.78
C GLN A 132 11.06 -9.09 -17.00
N TRP A 133 12.35 -9.43 -17.03
CA TRP A 133 13.21 -9.20 -18.20
C TRP A 133 12.65 -9.89 -19.46
N THR A 134 12.21 -11.15 -19.32
CA THR A 134 11.58 -11.90 -20.42
C THR A 134 10.25 -11.25 -20.84
N SER A 135 9.44 -10.80 -19.87
CA SER A 135 8.17 -10.12 -20.15
C SER A 135 8.37 -8.84 -20.95
N LEU A 136 9.28 -7.95 -20.51
CA LEU A 136 9.54 -6.68 -21.19
C LEU A 136 10.10 -6.90 -22.61
N THR A 137 11.03 -7.84 -22.78
CA THR A 137 11.62 -8.12 -24.09
C THR A 137 10.59 -8.66 -25.09
N CYS A 138 9.66 -9.51 -24.64
CA CYS A 138 8.55 -9.99 -25.47
C CYS A 138 7.49 -8.91 -25.76
N LEU A 139 7.18 -8.06 -24.78
CA LEU A 139 6.30 -6.91 -24.98
C LEU A 139 6.82 -5.96 -26.06
N ILE A 140 8.13 -5.74 -26.11
CA ILE A 140 8.75 -4.90 -27.14
C ILE A 140 8.75 -5.63 -28.48
N HIS A 141 9.17 -6.89 -28.51
CA HIS A 141 9.23 -7.69 -29.73
C HIS A 141 7.89 -7.82 -30.44
N SER A 142 6.77 -7.91 -29.71
CA SER A 142 5.44 -7.99 -30.33
C SER A 142 5.05 -6.73 -31.12
N TRP A 143 5.68 -5.58 -30.84
CA TRP A 143 5.49 -4.33 -31.58
C TRP A 143 6.48 -4.16 -32.74
N VAL A 144 7.66 -4.76 -32.65
CA VAL A 144 8.73 -4.66 -33.64
C VAL A 144 9.31 -6.03 -34.00
N PRO A 145 8.48 -6.97 -34.52
CA PRO A 145 8.88 -8.36 -34.70
C PRO A 145 10.05 -8.54 -35.70
N ASN A 146 10.19 -7.58 -36.63
CA ASN A 146 11.23 -7.59 -37.66
C ASN A 146 12.48 -6.76 -37.30
N SER A 147 12.52 -6.14 -36.12
CA SER A 147 13.69 -5.35 -35.70
C SER A 147 14.88 -6.25 -35.45
N LYS A 148 16.07 -5.82 -35.89
CA LYS A 148 17.31 -6.55 -35.66
C LYS A 148 17.63 -6.56 -34.17
N TYR A 149 18.01 -7.72 -33.66
CA TYR A 149 18.42 -7.87 -32.28
C TYR A 149 19.63 -8.76 -32.11
N THR A 150 20.44 -8.44 -31.10
CA THR A 150 21.52 -9.31 -30.62
C THR A 150 21.18 -9.81 -29.21
N LEU A 151 21.19 -11.13 -29.04
CA LEU A 151 20.93 -11.81 -27.77
C LEU A 151 22.22 -12.48 -27.27
N PHE A 152 22.59 -12.16 -26.03
CA PHE A 152 23.68 -12.80 -25.31
C PHE A 152 23.14 -13.36 -23.99
N ARG A 153 23.44 -14.63 -23.69
CA ARG A 153 23.00 -15.28 -22.45
C ARG A 153 24.16 -15.98 -21.75
N THR A 154 24.34 -15.67 -20.48
CA THR A 154 25.19 -16.44 -19.54
C THR A 154 24.44 -16.61 -18.22
N ASP A 155 24.98 -17.45 -17.34
CA ASP A 155 24.38 -17.71 -16.03
C ASP A 155 24.24 -16.46 -15.15
N VAL A 156 25.17 -15.50 -15.30
CA VAL A 156 25.25 -14.30 -14.47
C VAL A 156 24.72 -13.06 -15.21
N LEU A 157 25.16 -12.84 -16.45
CA LEU A 157 24.81 -11.66 -17.25
C LEU A 157 24.21 -12.07 -18.58
N SER A 158 22.96 -11.68 -18.80
CA SER A 158 22.29 -11.80 -20.09
C SER A 158 21.94 -10.41 -20.63
N SER A 159 21.87 -10.26 -21.95
CA SER A 159 21.44 -9.01 -22.58
C SER A 159 20.75 -9.25 -23.91
N LEU A 160 19.68 -8.50 -24.15
CA LEU A 160 19.05 -8.35 -25.46
C LEU A 160 19.23 -6.90 -25.92
N THR A 161 19.72 -6.71 -27.14
CA THR A 161 19.87 -5.38 -27.75
C THR A 161 18.96 -5.27 -28.96
N PHE A 162 18.09 -4.27 -29.00
CA PHE A 162 17.34 -3.89 -30.20
C PHE A 162 18.20 -2.93 -31.02
N GLU A 163 18.86 -3.43 -32.06
CA GLU A 163 19.98 -2.77 -32.75
C GLU A 163 19.55 -1.49 -33.46
N ASP A 164 18.38 -1.51 -34.11
CA ASP A 164 17.83 -0.35 -34.82
C ASP A 164 17.57 0.86 -33.90
N TYR A 165 17.50 0.60 -32.59
CA TYR A 165 17.26 1.60 -31.55
C TYR A 165 18.44 1.78 -30.59
N GLY A 166 19.46 0.92 -30.67
CA GLY A 166 20.57 0.88 -29.71
C GLY A 166 20.13 0.68 -28.25
N VAL A 167 18.92 0.14 -28.00
CA VAL A 167 18.39 -0.08 -26.65
C VAL A 167 18.87 -1.43 -26.15
N LYS A 168 19.56 -1.43 -24.99
CA LYS A 168 20.08 -2.66 -24.38
C LYS A 168 19.33 -2.98 -23.08
N ILE A 169 18.75 -4.17 -23.01
CA ILE A 169 18.01 -4.67 -21.86
C ILE A 169 18.80 -5.84 -21.26
N LEU A 170 19.35 -5.64 -20.07
CA LEU A 170 20.24 -6.56 -19.38
C LEU A 170 19.53 -7.24 -18.20
N LEU A 171 20.02 -8.42 -17.86
CA LEU A 171 19.67 -9.16 -16.65
C LEU A 171 20.97 -9.56 -15.95
N TYR A 172 21.15 -9.10 -14.71
CA TYR A 172 22.22 -9.53 -13.82
C TYR A 172 21.65 -10.39 -12.70
N ARG A 173 22.00 -11.67 -12.67
CA ARG A 173 21.47 -12.63 -11.70
C ARG A 173 22.28 -12.59 -10.42
N THR A 174 21.63 -12.17 -9.34
CA THR A 174 22.17 -12.17 -7.97
C THR A 174 21.00 -12.31 -7.01
N THR A 175 20.79 -13.53 -6.50
CA THR A 175 19.57 -13.91 -5.77
C THR A 175 19.34 -13.08 -4.51
N TYR A 176 20.42 -12.64 -3.87
CA TYR A 176 20.39 -11.97 -2.56
C TYR A 176 20.81 -10.49 -2.62
N LEU A 177 21.22 -10.00 -3.79
CA LEU A 177 21.93 -8.72 -4.02
C LEU A 177 23.30 -8.64 -3.32
N VAL A 178 23.36 -9.00 -2.04
CA VAL A 178 24.60 -9.20 -1.27
C VAL A 178 25.36 -10.43 -1.72
N ASP A 179 26.65 -10.47 -1.41
CA ASP A 179 27.55 -11.49 -1.91
C ASP A 179 27.33 -12.85 -1.24
N LEU A 180 27.13 -13.88 -2.06
CA LEU A 180 27.25 -15.29 -1.68
C LEU A 180 28.57 -15.82 -2.24
N VAL A 181 29.54 -16.12 -1.38
CA VAL A 181 30.90 -16.50 -1.77
C VAL A 181 31.30 -17.86 -1.21
N ASN A 182 32.21 -18.54 -1.89
CA ASN A 182 32.91 -19.69 -1.32
C ASN A 182 34.11 -19.17 -0.51
N ASP A 183 34.06 -19.35 0.81
CA ASP A 183 35.12 -18.99 1.74
C ASP A 183 35.69 -20.27 2.40
N LYS A 184 36.74 -20.15 3.21
CA LYS A 184 37.35 -21.30 3.93
C LYS A 184 36.35 -22.04 4.82
N ALA A 185 35.36 -21.33 5.36
CA ALA A 185 34.31 -21.90 6.19
C ALA A 185 33.20 -22.63 5.38
N GLY A 186 33.15 -22.47 4.06
CA GLY A 186 32.08 -22.98 3.19
C GLY A 186 31.42 -21.87 2.36
N ARG A 187 30.18 -22.09 1.90
CA ARG A 187 29.38 -21.07 1.21
C ARG A 187 28.87 -20.04 2.22
N VAL A 188 29.32 -18.80 2.14
CA VAL A 188 29.00 -17.74 3.09
C VAL A 188 28.17 -16.65 2.43
N LEU A 189 26.99 -16.39 2.98
CA LEU A 189 26.18 -15.21 2.63
C LEU A 189 26.68 -14.02 3.46
N LYS A 190 27.36 -13.06 2.82
CA LYS A 190 27.96 -11.89 3.48
C LYS A 190 26.99 -10.70 3.42
N LEU A 191 26.27 -10.45 4.50
CA LEU A 191 25.19 -9.44 4.55
C LEU A 191 25.70 -7.99 4.39
N ASP A 192 26.97 -7.72 4.69
CA ASP A 192 27.60 -6.40 4.63
C ASP A 192 28.42 -6.16 3.34
N SER A 193 28.29 -7.02 2.32
CA SER A 193 29.14 -6.99 1.12
C SER A 193 28.36 -7.02 -0.19
N ILE A 194 28.69 -6.12 -1.12
CA ILE A 194 28.17 -6.05 -2.49
C ILE A 194 29.33 -5.75 -3.45
N ASN A 195 30.16 -6.76 -3.72
CA ASN A 195 31.25 -6.66 -4.69
C ASN A 195 30.73 -6.71 -6.13
N ASN A 196 29.66 -7.48 -6.35
CA ASN A 196 28.98 -7.59 -7.63
C ASN A 196 28.39 -6.26 -8.13
N GLY A 197 28.23 -5.27 -7.25
CA GLY A 197 27.66 -3.97 -7.58
C GLY A 197 28.40 -3.21 -8.68
N LYS A 198 29.70 -3.48 -8.87
CA LYS A 198 30.51 -2.86 -9.94
C LYS A 198 29.91 -3.08 -11.33
N ALA A 199 29.23 -4.21 -11.56
CA ALA A 199 28.59 -4.52 -12.83
C ALA A 199 27.32 -3.72 -13.11
N TRP A 200 26.72 -3.09 -12.10
CA TRP A 200 25.46 -2.35 -12.21
C TRP A 200 25.67 -0.87 -12.55
N LEU A 201 26.91 -0.40 -12.48
CA LEU A 201 27.27 1.00 -12.77
C LEU A 201 27.11 1.31 -14.27
N GLY A 202 26.79 2.57 -14.57
CA GLY A 202 26.66 3.05 -15.95
C GLY A 202 25.35 2.65 -16.66
N MET A 203 24.35 2.17 -15.91
CA MET A 203 23.00 1.92 -16.43
C MET A 203 22.13 3.19 -16.35
N ASP A 204 21.24 3.40 -17.32
CA ASP A 204 20.24 4.48 -17.28
C ASP A 204 19.05 4.11 -16.37
N MET A 205 18.79 2.82 -16.22
CA MET A 205 17.76 2.29 -15.32
C MET A 205 18.21 0.99 -14.66
N LEU A 206 18.04 0.92 -13.35
CA LEU A 206 18.24 -0.27 -12.52
C LEU A 206 16.92 -0.71 -11.91
N ILE A 207 16.56 -1.97 -12.07
CA ILE A 207 15.35 -2.58 -11.51
C ILE A 207 15.79 -3.75 -10.65
N PHE A 208 15.77 -3.55 -9.33
CA PHE A 208 16.21 -4.55 -8.37
C PHE A 208 15.03 -5.41 -7.88
N ASN A 209 15.28 -6.68 -7.56
CA ASN A 209 14.37 -7.48 -6.76
C ASN A 209 15.15 -8.47 -5.91
N THR A 210 14.64 -8.82 -4.74
CA THR A 210 15.14 -9.98 -3.99
C THR A 210 14.15 -10.34 -2.88
N TRP A 211 13.74 -11.62 -2.82
CA TRP A 211 13.01 -12.18 -1.66
C TRP A 211 12.85 -13.70 -1.78
N HIS A 212 12.51 -14.19 -2.97
CA HIS A 212 12.00 -15.55 -3.16
C HIS A 212 12.95 -16.63 -2.64
N TRP A 213 14.25 -16.39 -2.76
CA TRP A 213 15.31 -17.31 -2.33
C TRP A 213 15.73 -17.18 -0.86
N TRP A 214 15.30 -16.12 -0.17
CA TRP A 214 15.62 -15.91 1.25
C TRP A 214 14.87 -16.87 2.15
N THR A 215 13.74 -17.43 1.70
CA THR A 215 12.90 -18.33 2.49
C THR A 215 13.36 -19.78 2.46
N HIS A 216 14.34 -20.12 1.61
CA HIS A 216 14.87 -21.48 1.51
C HIS A 216 15.60 -21.91 2.78
N THR A 217 15.25 -23.10 3.27
CA THR A 217 15.87 -23.75 4.43
C THR A 217 16.27 -25.19 4.11
N GLY A 218 17.04 -25.82 4.98
CA GLY A 218 17.45 -27.22 4.83
C GLY A 218 18.26 -27.45 3.55
N ARG A 219 17.93 -28.50 2.79
CA ARG A 219 18.65 -28.88 1.55
C ARG A 219 18.59 -27.82 0.44
N SER A 220 17.59 -26.94 0.47
CA SER A 220 17.41 -25.88 -0.52
C SER A 220 18.18 -24.60 -0.17
N GLN A 221 18.78 -24.53 1.02
CA GLN A 221 19.56 -23.39 1.47
C GLN A 221 20.91 -23.32 0.72
N PRO A 222 21.22 -22.22 0.02
CA PRO A 222 22.42 -22.14 -0.80
C PRO A 222 23.67 -21.68 -0.04
N TRP A 223 23.55 -21.28 1.21
CA TRP A 223 24.67 -20.95 2.10
C TRP A 223 24.81 -21.96 3.23
N ASP A 224 26.04 -22.16 3.68
CA ASP A 224 26.39 -22.97 4.86
C ASP A 224 26.49 -22.10 6.13
N TYR A 225 26.80 -20.81 5.96
CA TYR A 225 26.94 -19.79 7.00
C TYR A 225 26.47 -18.41 6.52
N ILE A 226 26.10 -17.54 7.48
CA ILE A 226 25.80 -16.13 7.26
C ILE A 226 26.85 -15.29 7.99
N GLN A 227 27.35 -14.23 7.36
CA GLN A 227 28.35 -13.34 7.96
C GLN A 227 27.81 -11.91 8.09
N GLU A 228 28.01 -11.31 9.27
CA GLU A 228 27.78 -9.90 9.56
C GLU A 228 28.90 -9.37 10.48
N GLY A 229 29.46 -8.20 10.18
CA GLY A 229 30.47 -7.55 11.03
C GLY A 229 31.72 -8.41 11.28
N GLY A 230 32.10 -9.26 10.31
CA GLY A 230 33.20 -10.22 10.43
C GLY A 230 32.90 -11.46 11.28
N LYS A 231 31.70 -11.58 11.85
CA LYS A 231 31.27 -12.75 12.64
C LYS A 231 30.51 -13.74 11.76
N LEU A 232 30.85 -15.02 11.88
CA LEU A 232 30.15 -16.12 11.22
C LEU A 232 29.05 -16.67 12.11
N TYR A 233 27.87 -16.82 11.53
CA TYR A 233 26.69 -17.42 12.12
C TYR A 233 26.33 -18.67 11.33
N LYS A 234 25.96 -19.75 12.03
CA LYS A 234 25.51 -20.96 11.34
C LYS A 234 24.24 -20.67 10.53
N ASP A 235 23.35 -19.88 11.12
CA ASP A 235 22.15 -19.42 10.45
C ASP A 235 21.59 -18.15 11.11
N MET A 236 20.58 -17.54 10.48
CA MET A 236 19.91 -16.33 10.96
C MET A 236 18.43 -16.36 10.61
N ASN A 237 17.60 -15.69 11.41
CA ASN A 237 16.20 -15.45 11.05
C ASN A 237 16.11 -14.75 9.67
N ARG A 238 15.23 -15.26 8.79
CA ARG A 238 15.13 -14.80 7.39
C ARG A 238 14.80 -13.32 7.27
N LEU A 239 13.88 -12.80 8.08
CA LEU A 239 13.49 -11.40 8.04
C LEU A 239 14.61 -10.50 8.55
N ILE A 240 15.36 -10.94 9.56
CA ILE A 240 16.53 -10.21 10.06
C ILE A 240 17.66 -10.18 9.02
N ALA A 241 17.97 -11.33 8.41
CA ALA A 241 18.99 -11.41 7.36
C ALA A 241 18.59 -10.56 6.14
N PHE A 242 17.32 -10.64 5.74
CA PHE A 242 16.76 -9.86 4.64
C PHE A 242 16.83 -8.36 4.92
N TYR A 243 16.42 -7.92 6.11
CA TYR A 243 16.54 -6.53 6.57
C TYR A 243 17.98 -6.05 6.42
N LYS A 244 18.95 -6.74 7.04
CA LYS A 244 20.38 -6.37 7.00
C LYS A 244 20.94 -6.31 5.57
N GLY A 245 20.63 -7.32 4.75
CA GLY A 245 21.07 -7.35 3.35
C GLY A 245 20.48 -6.20 2.53
N LEU A 246 19.20 -5.89 2.74
CA LEU A 246 18.52 -4.77 2.08
C LEU A 246 19.07 -3.43 2.57
N THR A 247 19.40 -3.28 3.86
CA THR A 247 20.09 -2.10 4.39
C THR A 247 21.43 -1.88 3.67
N THR A 248 22.22 -2.96 3.47
CA THR A 248 23.50 -2.90 2.76
C THR A 248 23.31 -2.49 1.30
N TRP A 249 22.32 -3.05 0.61
CA TRP A 249 21.97 -2.65 -0.76
C TRP A 249 21.54 -1.18 -0.85
N ALA A 250 20.68 -0.71 0.05
CA ALA A 250 20.24 0.68 0.07
C ALA A 250 21.43 1.64 0.26
N ARG A 251 22.37 1.30 1.15
CA ARG A 251 23.63 2.06 1.32
C ARG A 251 24.49 2.02 0.07
N TRP A 252 24.58 0.88 -0.61
CA TRP A 252 25.32 0.76 -1.86
C TRP A 252 24.74 1.68 -2.94
N VAL A 253 23.40 1.68 -3.13
CA VAL A 253 22.73 2.56 -4.10
C VAL A 253 23.00 4.03 -3.79
N ASN A 254 22.79 4.45 -2.53
CA ASN A 254 23.02 5.83 -2.10
C ASN A 254 24.46 6.32 -2.34
N ARG A 255 25.45 5.42 -2.26
CA ARG A 255 26.87 5.78 -2.41
C ARG A 255 27.35 5.75 -3.86
N ASN A 256 26.78 4.89 -4.70
CA ASN A 256 27.37 4.55 -6.00
C ASN A 256 26.50 4.98 -7.19
N VAL A 257 25.23 5.33 -6.98
CA VAL A 257 24.29 5.65 -8.07
C VAL A 257 23.95 7.13 -8.05
N ASP A 258 24.24 7.81 -9.17
CA ASP A 258 23.87 9.21 -9.41
C ASP A 258 22.39 9.28 -9.86
N PRO A 259 21.48 9.82 -9.03
CA PRO A 259 20.05 9.84 -9.32
C PRO A 259 19.66 10.77 -10.47
N SER A 260 20.54 11.70 -10.85
CA SER A 260 20.32 12.57 -12.01
C SER A 260 20.51 11.82 -13.33
N LYS A 261 21.23 10.70 -13.31
CA LYS A 261 21.60 9.90 -14.49
C LYS A 261 20.88 8.56 -14.54
N THR A 262 20.70 7.91 -13.39
CA THR A 262 20.19 6.55 -13.30
C THR A 262 18.88 6.53 -12.52
N LYS A 263 17.84 5.94 -13.13
CA LYS A 263 16.59 5.66 -12.42
C LYS A 263 16.70 4.35 -11.67
N VAL A 264 16.27 4.31 -10.41
CA VAL A 264 16.31 3.10 -9.59
C VAL A 264 14.90 2.70 -9.17
N PHE A 265 14.57 1.43 -9.42
CA PHE A 265 13.34 0.77 -8.98
C PHE A 265 13.67 -0.44 -8.13
N PHE A 266 12.81 -0.74 -7.17
CA PHE A 266 12.82 -2.00 -6.43
C PHE A 266 11.47 -2.67 -6.61
N GLN A 267 11.45 -3.86 -7.21
CA GLN A 267 10.28 -4.72 -7.26
C GLN A 267 10.09 -5.36 -5.88
N ASP A 268 8.96 -5.05 -5.26
CA ASP A 268 8.56 -5.57 -3.97
C ASP A 268 8.40 -7.10 -3.96
N VAL A 269 8.14 -7.64 -2.78
CA VAL A 269 7.95 -9.06 -2.48
C VAL A 269 6.87 -9.68 -3.37
N SER A 270 7.27 -10.63 -4.22
CA SER A 270 6.33 -11.49 -4.93
C SER A 270 5.82 -12.59 -3.99
N PRO A 271 4.50 -12.73 -3.80
CA PRO A 271 3.92 -13.77 -2.95
C PRO A 271 4.04 -15.16 -3.60
N THR A 272 3.90 -16.20 -2.77
CA THR A 272 3.80 -17.61 -3.15
C THR A 272 2.42 -18.14 -2.77
N HIS A 273 1.86 -19.09 -3.54
CA HIS A 273 0.50 -19.61 -3.33
C HIS A 273 0.48 -21.14 -3.32
N TYR A 274 1.28 -21.77 -2.46
CA TYR A 274 1.39 -23.23 -2.44
C TYR A 274 0.24 -23.92 -1.68
N VAL A 275 -0.36 -23.23 -0.71
CA VAL A 275 -1.33 -23.83 0.22
C VAL A 275 -2.65 -23.09 0.13
N GLY A 276 -3.72 -23.80 -0.24
CA GLY A 276 -5.04 -23.19 -0.45
C GLY A 276 -5.69 -22.56 0.77
N GLY A 277 -5.22 -22.91 1.97
CA GLY A 277 -5.61 -22.23 3.21
C GLY A 277 -5.39 -20.71 3.14
N ASP A 278 -4.39 -20.24 2.39
CA ASP A 278 -4.10 -18.81 2.20
C ASP A 278 -5.24 -18.04 1.48
N TRP A 279 -6.09 -18.76 0.74
CA TRP A 279 -7.28 -18.23 0.06
C TRP A 279 -8.59 -18.91 0.49
N ASN A 280 -8.62 -19.48 1.71
CA ASN A 280 -9.78 -20.18 2.31
C ASN A 280 -10.24 -21.45 1.57
N GLU A 281 -9.35 -22.09 0.82
CA GLU A 281 -9.63 -23.36 0.12
C GLU A 281 -8.57 -24.42 0.50
N PRO A 282 -8.55 -24.89 1.76
CA PRO A 282 -7.44 -25.67 2.32
C PRO A 282 -7.15 -27.00 1.61
N SER A 283 -8.10 -27.54 0.84
CA SER A 283 -7.92 -28.75 0.04
C SER A 283 -7.25 -28.51 -1.32
N LYS A 284 -7.01 -27.25 -1.71
CA LYS A 284 -6.44 -26.89 -3.01
C LYS A 284 -5.00 -26.39 -2.92
N SER A 285 -4.38 -26.29 -4.09
CA SER A 285 -3.11 -25.60 -4.33
C SER A 285 -3.26 -24.73 -5.57
N CYS A 286 -2.27 -23.89 -5.88
CA CYS A 286 -2.32 -23.03 -7.08
C CYS A 286 -2.50 -23.80 -8.39
N ALA A 287 -2.18 -25.09 -8.44
CA ALA A 287 -2.36 -25.91 -9.64
C ALA A 287 -3.83 -26.08 -10.04
N ALA A 288 -4.77 -25.96 -9.09
CA ALA A 288 -6.21 -26.10 -9.34
C ALA A 288 -6.88 -24.76 -9.73
N GLU A 289 -6.15 -23.64 -9.68
CA GLU A 289 -6.71 -22.30 -9.84
C GLU A 289 -6.60 -21.79 -11.28
N THR A 290 -7.74 -21.39 -11.84
CA THR A 290 -7.86 -20.88 -13.22
C THR A 290 -8.27 -19.40 -13.30
N GLN A 291 -8.58 -18.79 -12.15
CA GLN A 291 -9.04 -17.41 -12.05
C GLN A 291 -8.30 -16.66 -10.92
N PRO A 292 -8.15 -15.33 -11.02
CA PRO A 292 -7.58 -14.54 -9.94
C PRO A 292 -8.53 -14.45 -8.75
N PHE A 293 -7.98 -14.18 -7.58
CA PHE A 293 -8.78 -13.78 -6.43
C PHE A 293 -9.35 -12.37 -6.66
N PHE A 294 -10.69 -12.24 -6.60
CA PHE A 294 -11.40 -10.98 -6.85
C PHE A 294 -11.69 -10.13 -5.61
N GLY A 295 -11.38 -10.64 -4.40
CA GLY A 295 -11.60 -9.88 -3.17
C GLY A 295 -10.64 -8.68 -3.05
N THR A 296 -11.07 -7.66 -2.31
CA THR A 296 -10.28 -6.44 -2.08
C THR A 296 -9.09 -6.65 -1.13
N ARG A 297 -9.11 -7.73 -0.35
CA ARG A 297 -8.03 -8.13 0.56
C ARG A 297 -7.83 -9.64 0.49
N TYR A 298 -6.61 -10.04 0.16
CA TYR A 298 -6.22 -11.45 0.14
C TYR A 298 -6.28 -12.05 1.55
N PRO A 299 -6.89 -13.23 1.77
CA PRO A 299 -7.17 -13.74 3.12
C PRO A 299 -5.93 -13.94 3.99
N ALA A 300 -4.82 -14.43 3.43
CA ALA A 300 -3.54 -14.58 4.14
C ALA A 300 -2.89 -13.25 4.57
N GLY A 301 -3.42 -12.11 4.11
CA GLY A 301 -2.87 -10.80 4.40
C GLY A 301 -1.57 -10.50 3.62
N THR A 302 -0.86 -9.47 4.07
CA THR A 302 0.36 -9.00 3.42
C THR A 302 1.56 -9.83 3.89
N PRO A 303 2.45 -10.28 2.99
CA PRO A 303 3.66 -11.02 3.38
C PRO A 303 4.51 -10.25 4.39
N LEU A 304 5.03 -10.89 5.44
CA LEU A 304 5.84 -10.21 6.46
C LEU A 304 7.08 -9.51 5.91
N ALA A 305 7.67 -10.02 4.83
CA ALA A 305 8.80 -9.40 4.16
C ALA A 305 8.47 -8.04 3.54
N TRP A 306 7.21 -7.80 3.20
CA TRP A 306 6.74 -6.49 2.77
C TRP A 306 7.00 -5.42 3.85
N ALA A 307 6.81 -5.78 5.12
CA ALA A 307 7.09 -4.87 6.23
C ALA A 307 8.59 -4.57 6.40
N VAL A 308 9.48 -5.42 5.89
CA VAL A 308 10.92 -5.15 5.86
C VAL A 308 11.25 -4.12 4.80
N VAL A 309 10.73 -4.30 3.58
CA VAL A 309 10.91 -3.35 2.47
C VAL A 309 10.41 -1.95 2.86
N ASN A 310 9.24 -1.86 3.51
CA ASN A 310 8.62 -0.57 3.89
C ASN A 310 9.18 0.06 5.18
N LYS A 311 10.02 -0.64 5.95
CA LYS A 311 10.66 -0.09 7.16
C LYS A 311 12.04 0.51 6.89
N GLU A 312 12.70 0.09 5.81
CA GLU A 312 14.02 0.58 5.47
C GLU A 312 13.95 2.04 4.99
N PRO A 313 14.92 2.91 5.37
CA PRO A 313 15.13 4.17 4.68
C PRO A 313 15.68 3.84 3.28
N LEU A 314 14.78 3.47 2.38
CA LEU A 314 15.10 3.29 0.98
C LEU A 314 15.79 4.55 0.46
N PRO A 315 16.77 4.43 -0.45
CA PRO A 315 17.51 5.56 -0.96
C PRO A 315 16.58 6.71 -1.30
N LYS A 316 16.94 7.96 -0.98
CA LYS A 316 16.09 9.16 -1.26
C LYS A 316 15.67 9.29 -2.74
N ASN A 317 16.32 8.50 -3.61
CA ASN A 317 16.18 8.50 -5.05
C ASN A 317 15.65 7.18 -5.63
N VAL A 318 15.35 6.19 -4.77
CA VAL A 318 14.48 5.07 -5.16
C VAL A 318 13.07 5.64 -5.19
N VAL A 319 12.37 5.42 -6.30
CA VAL A 319 10.97 5.84 -6.41
C VAL A 319 10.15 4.97 -5.46
N GLU A 320 9.99 5.47 -4.24
CA GLU A 320 8.91 5.11 -3.33
C GLU A 320 7.96 6.31 -3.17
N ALA A 321 6.71 6.03 -2.86
CA ALA A 321 5.66 7.04 -2.80
C ALA A 321 5.88 8.05 -1.65
N GLN A 322 6.18 9.30 -2.03
CA GLN A 322 5.91 10.61 -1.36
C GLN A 322 6.85 11.15 -0.27
N ASN A 323 7.35 12.39 -0.48
CA ASN A 323 7.47 13.46 0.54
C ASN A 323 7.55 14.87 -0.12
N CYS A 324 6.99 15.93 0.46
CA CYS A 324 6.85 17.26 -0.17
C CYS A 324 7.82 18.32 0.39
N GLY A 325 8.56 19.03 -0.47
CA GLY A 325 9.52 20.10 -0.12
C GLY A 325 9.39 21.32 -1.05
N CYS A 326 8.26 22.01 -1.00
CA CYS A 326 7.92 23.10 -1.93
C CYS A 326 8.51 24.46 -1.53
N ALA A 327 8.80 25.30 -2.53
CA ALA A 327 9.17 26.71 -2.31
C ALA A 327 8.03 27.48 -1.62
N ALA A 328 8.36 28.52 -0.83
CA ALA A 328 7.44 29.16 0.11
C ALA A 328 6.14 29.72 -0.48
N ASN A 329 6.13 30.05 -1.77
CA ASN A 329 4.99 30.58 -2.52
C ASN A 329 4.19 29.52 -3.30
N LEU A 330 4.53 28.23 -3.17
CA LEU A 330 3.87 27.12 -3.87
C LEU A 330 3.15 26.21 -2.88
N CYS A 331 1.93 25.81 -3.23
CA CYS A 331 1.15 24.84 -2.49
C CYS A 331 1.62 23.42 -2.78
N CYS A 332 1.81 22.61 -1.75
CA CYS A 332 1.91 21.17 -1.85
C CYS A 332 0.48 20.59 -1.90
N SER A 333 0.09 20.00 -3.03
CA SER A 333 -1.22 19.36 -3.20
C SER A 333 -1.43 18.15 -2.29
N GLN A 334 -2.66 17.63 -2.19
CA GLN A 334 -2.95 16.32 -1.54
C GLN A 334 -2.09 15.19 -2.07
N TYR A 335 -1.56 15.34 -3.26
CA TYR A 335 -0.81 14.32 -3.97
C TYR A 335 0.71 14.53 -3.85
N GLY A 336 1.16 15.56 -3.14
CA GLY A 336 2.58 15.79 -2.90
C GLY A 336 3.30 16.59 -4.00
N TYR A 337 2.60 17.51 -4.68
CA TYR A 337 3.14 18.30 -5.78
C TYR A 337 3.10 19.80 -5.49
N CYS A 338 4.13 20.54 -5.94
CA CYS A 338 4.23 21.98 -5.75
C CYS A 338 3.60 22.76 -6.92
N GLY A 339 2.71 23.70 -6.63
CA GLY A 339 2.14 24.60 -7.64
C GLY A 339 1.23 25.65 -7.02
N THR A 340 0.79 26.62 -7.81
CA THR A 340 -0.05 27.74 -7.32
C THR A 340 -1.50 27.66 -7.76
N SER A 341 -1.89 26.71 -8.62
CA SER A 341 -3.27 26.63 -9.11
C SER A 341 -4.19 25.86 -8.14
N ASN A 342 -5.50 25.93 -8.34
CA ASN A 342 -6.49 25.25 -7.48
C ASN A 342 -6.32 23.73 -7.39
N ALA A 343 -5.65 23.09 -8.36
CA ALA A 343 -5.33 21.65 -8.28
C ALA A 343 -4.23 21.35 -7.23
N TYR A 344 -3.42 22.35 -6.88
CA TYR A 344 -2.33 22.25 -5.93
C TYR A 344 -2.70 22.90 -4.60
N CYS A 345 -3.32 24.07 -4.67
CA CYS A 345 -3.73 24.84 -3.52
C CYS A 345 -5.11 24.44 -3.00
N GLY A 346 -6.02 23.95 -3.84
CA GLY A 346 -7.39 23.62 -3.44
C GLY A 346 -7.54 22.33 -2.63
N ARG A 347 -8.64 21.60 -2.86
CA ARG A 347 -9.03 20.41 -2.09
C ARG A 347 -7.84 19.48 -1.83
N GLY A 348 -7.58 19.22 -0.55
CA GLY A 348 -6.58 18.28 -0.07
C GLY A 348 -5.13 18.80 -0.05
N CYS A 349 -4.88 20.05 -0.42
CA CYS A 349 -3.58 20.68 -0.26
C CYS A 349 -2.98 20.45 1.15
N LYS A 350 -1.73 19.97 1.19
CA LYS A 350 -0.98 19.51 2.37
C LYS A 350 -0.14 20.60 3.03
N GLN A 351 0.38 21.58 2.28
CA GLN A 351 1.29 22.65 2.75
C GLN A 351 1.29 23.83 1.77
N GLY A 352 1.74 25.03 2.17
CA GLY A 352 1.74 26.24 1.33
C GLY A 352 0.38 26.99 1.34
N PRO A 353 0.17 28.01 0.47
CA PRO A 353 -1.01 28.88 0.51
C PRO A 353 -2.28 28.22 -0.06
N CYS A 354 -2.75 27.14 0.60
CA CYS A 354 -3.90 26.35 0.17
C CYS A 354 -5.21 27.15 0.12
N TYR A 355 -5.99 26.98 -0.95
CA TYR A 355 -7.33 27.51 -1.14
C TYR A 355 -8.38 26.66 -0.41
N SER A 356 -9.20 27.31 0.38
CA SER A 356 -10.48 26.76 0.85
C SER A 356 -11.55 26.92 -0.23
N SER A 357 -12.37 25.87 -0.47
CA SER A 357 -13.73 25.84 -1.10
C SER A 357 -13.92 24.78 -2.22
N PRO A 358 -15.14 24.61 -2.81
CA PRO A 358 -16.34 23.88 -2.36
C PRO A 358 -16.68 22.66 -3.27
N THR A 359 -17.57 21.76 -2.83
CA THR A 359 -17.77 20.40 -3.41
C THR A 359 -18.83 20.32 -4.55
N PRO A 360 -18.58 19.61 -5.68
CA PRO A 360 -19.61 19.20 -6.65
C PRO A 360 -20.11 17.76 -6.44
N THR A 361 -21.40 17.57 -6.68
CA THR A 361 -22.24 16.35 -6.59
C THR A 361 -22.08 15.38 -7.77
N THR A 362 -22.09 14.06 -7.52
CA THR A 362 -22.59 13.01 -8.45
C THR A 362 -22.93 11.71 -7.69
N PRO A 363 -23.85 10.86 -8.23
CA PRO A 363 -24.75 10.02 -7.44
C PRO A 363 -24.27 8.58 -7.28
N SER A 364 -23.73 8.27 -6.10
CA SER A 364 -23.82 6.95 -5.46
C SER A 364 -23.48 7.20 -3.99
N GLY A 365 -24.52 7.36 -3.17
CA GLY A 365 -24.46 7.90 -1.79
C GLY A 365 -23.70 7.07 -0.75
N VAL A 366 -22.67 6.32 -1.13
CA VAL A 366 -21.86 5.51 -0.22
C VAL A 366 -20.44 6.09 -0.17
N VAL A 367 -20.18 6.84 0.89
CA VAL A 367 -18.83 7.31 1.25
C VAL A 367 -18.20 6.29 2.19
N SER A 368 -16.91 6.04 2.07
CA SER A 368 -16.22 5.19 3.04
C SER A 368 -16.01 5.95 4.35
N VAL A 369 -16.25 5.28 5.48
CA VAL A 369 -15.90 5.80 6.83
C VAL A 369 -14.41 6.16 6.89
N SER A 370 -13.54 5.44 6.19
CA SER A 370 -12.10 5.74 6.14
C SER A 370 -11.78 7.08 5.48
N ASP A 371 -12.63 7.50 4.54
CA ASP A 371 -12.41 8.70 3.71
C ASP A 371 -12.99 9.95 4.39
N ILE A 372 -13.96 9.75 5.28
CA ILE A 372 -14.50 10.79 6.17
C ILE A 372 -13.60 10.91 7.42
N PHE A 373 -13.32 9.79 8.09
CA PHE A 373 -12.44 9.74 9.26
C PHE A 373 -10.98 9.63 8.84
N THR A 374 -10.45 10.73 8.29
CA THR A 374 -9.06 10.82 7.82
C THR A 374 -8.05 10.83 8.99
N PRO A 375 -6.75 10.59 8.74
CA PRO A 375 -5.72 10.82 9.75
C PRO A 375 -5.73 12.25 10.28
N GLY A 376 -5.99 13.25 9.42
CA GLY A 376 -6.08 14.65 9.80
C GLY A 376 -7.24 14.90 10.77
N PHE A 377 -8.42 14.35 10.49
CA PHE A 377 -9.58 14.46 11.38
C PHE A 377 -9.30 13.79 12.74
N PHE A 378 -8.80 12.55 12.75
CA PHE A 378 -8.43 11.87 14.00
C PHE A 378 -7.36 12.63 14.80
N ASN A 379 -6.29 13.07 14.12
CA ASN A 379 -5.19 13.82 14.74
C ASN A 379 -5.68 15.18 15.25
N GLY A 380 -6.62 15.82 14.56
CA GLY A 380 -7.25 17.08 14.97
C GLY A 380 -8.02 16.95 16.28
N ILE A 381 -8.60 15.78 16.58
CA ILE A 381 -9.22 15.52 17.88
C ILE A 381 -8.16 15.22 18.92
N ILE A 382 -7.36 14.17 18.71
CA ILE A 382 -6.46 13.63 19.76
C ILE A 382 -5.30 14.56 20.12
N SER A 383 -4.94 15.51 19.24
CA SER A 383 -3.91 16.51 19.54
C SER A 383 -4.36 17.55 20.57
N GLN A 384 -5.66 17.75 20.74
CA GLN A 384 -6.22 18.67 21.74
C GLN A 384 -6.14 18.11 23.16
N ALA A 385 -6.01 16.79 23.32
CA ALA A 385 -5.73 16.19 24.61
C ALA A 385 -4.31 16.53 25.10
N GLY A 386 -4.18 16.80 26.40
CA GLY A 386 -2.91 17.09 27.06
C GLY A 386 -1.87 15.99 26.87
N ALA A 387 -0.58 16.34 26.87
CA ALA A 387 0.51 15.40 26.58
C ALA A 387 0.55 14.17 27.52
N GLY A 388 0.13 14.32 28.77
CA GLY A 388 0.10 13.25 29.78
C GLY A 388 -1.16 12.35 29.73
N CYS A 389 -2.08 12.57 28.80
CA CYS A 389 -3.30 11.79 28.71
C CYS A 389 -3.04 10.35 28.27
N ALA A 390 -3.47 9.38 29.08
CA ALA A 390 -3.29 7.95 28.82
C ALA A 390 -3.89 7.51 27.47
N GLY A 391 -5.03 8.09 27.08
CA GLY A 391 -5.72 7.75 25.84
C GLY A 391 -4.93 8.09 24.57
N LYS A 392 -3.92 8.97 24.60
CA LYS A 392 -3.07 9.29 23.43
C LYS A 392 -2.24 8.10 22.96
N ASN A 393 -1.87 7.20 23.86
CA ASN A 393 -1.12 5.98 23.54
C ASN A 393 -2.04 4.77 23.30
N PHE A 394 -3.32 4.88 23.65
CA PHE A 394 -4.30 3.80 23.59
C PHE A 394 -5.15 3.88 22.32
N TYR A 395 -5.78 5.03 22.08
CA TYR A 395 -6.65 5.22 20.93
C TYR A 395 -5.84 5.46 19.66
N THR A 396 -6.09 4.66 18.64
CA THR A 396 -5.50 4.85 17.32
C THR A 396 -6.58 4.83 16.25
N ARG A 397 -6.36 5.60 15.18
CA ARG A 397 -7.22 5.55 13.99
C ARG A 397 -7.35 4.12 13.43
N ASN A 398 -6.27 3.34 13.46
CA ASN A 398 -6.28 1.97 12.97
C ASN A 398 -7.15 1.05 13.84
N ALA A 399 -7.15 1.25 15.16
CA ALA A 399 -8.04 0.51 16.05
C ALA A 399 -9.51 0.82 15.77
N PHE A 400 -9.85 2.10 15.55
CA PHE A 400 -11.20 2.51 15.14
C PHE A 400 -11.60 1.87 13.80
N LEU A 401 -10.77 1.97 12.77
CA LEU A 401 -11.07 1.37 11.46
C LEU A 401 -11.17 -0.16 11.53
N SER A 402 -10.40 -0.80 12.40
CA SER A 402 -10.51 -2.24 12.65
C SER A 402 -11.85 -2.60 13.31
N ALA A 403 -12.33 -1.77 14.25
CA ALA A 403 -13.62 -1.95 14.89
C ALA A 403 -14.80 -1.72 13.92
N VAL A 404 -14.69 -0.74 13.01
CA VAL A 404 -15.70 -0.44 11.98
C VAL A 404 -15.96 -1.64 11.06
N ASN A 405 -14.98 -2.53 10.85
CA ASN A 405 -15.20 -3.76 10.06
C ASN A 405 -16.28 -4.68 10.66
N SER A 406 -16.52 -4.62 11.98
CA SER A 406 -17.60 -5.35 12.64
C SER A 406 -18.96 -4.64 12.57
N TYR A 407 -18.98 -3.39 12.12
CA TYR A 407 -20.18 -2.54 12.02
C TYR A 407 -20.29 -1.91 10.62
N PRO A 408 -20.45 -2.72 9.55
CA PRO A 408 -20.36 -2.24 8.16
C PRO A 408 -21.48 -1.26 7.77
N GLN A 409 -22.49 -1.10 8.62
CA GLN A 409 -23.59 -0.15 8.44
C GLN A 409 -23.29 1.23 9.05
N PHE A 410 -22.34 1.35 9.97
CA PHE A 410 -21.95 2.62 10.56
C PHE A 410 -21.42 3.59 9.49
N GLY A 411 -21.86 4.86 9.54
CA GLY A 411 -21.44 5.89 8.59
C GLY A 411 -21.95 5.67 7.17
N LYS A 412 -23.03 4.88 7.00
CA LYS A 412 -23.70 4.63 5.71
C LYS A 412 -25.19 4.96 5.84
N LEU A 413 -25.50 6.26 5.86
CA LEU A 413 -26.86 6.75 6.12
C LEU A 413 -27.46 7.42 4.88
N GLY A 414 -27.86 6.65 3.86
CA GLY A 414 -28.66 7.10 2.71
C GLY A 414 -28.00 8.10 1.74
N SER A 415 -27.12 8.99 2.20
CA SER A 415 -26.38 9.96 1.39
C SER A 415 -25.02 10.28 2.01
N ALA A 416 -24.14 10.87 1.21
CA ALA A 416 -22.81 11.24 1.66
C ALA A 416 -22.80 12.26 2.80
N GLU A 417 -23.69 13.23 2.74
CA GLU A 417 -23.82 14.28 3.74
C GLU A 417 -24.36 13.74 5.05
N ALA A 418 -25.34 12.83 4.98
CA ALA A 418 -25.89 12.16 6.15
C ALA A 418 -24.88 11.19 6.79
N SER A 419 -24.07 10.49 6.00
CA SER A 419 -22.93 9.69 6.50
C SER A 419 -21.89 10.54 7.23
N LYS A 420 -21.53 11.70 6.69
CA LYS A 420 -20.60 12.63 7.34
C LYS A 420 -21.18 13.20 8.63
N ARG A 421 -22.46 13.56 8.65
CA ARG A 421 -23.17 13.98 9.88
C ARG A 421 -23.20 12.89 10.94
N GLU A 422 -23.50 11.64 10.58
CA GLU A 422 -23.47 10.50 11.51
C GLU A 422 -22.08 10.34 12.16
N ILE A 423 -21.01 10.45 11.36
CA ILE A 423 -19.63 10.35 11.84
C ILE A 423 -19.25 11.55 12.70
N ALA A 424 -19.60 12.77 12.30
CA ALA A 424 -19.39 13.97 13.10
C ALA A 424 -20.10 13.87 14.45
N ALA A 425 -21.35 13.41 14.47
CA ALA A 425 -22.13 13.25 15.69
C ALA A 425 -21.49 12.22 16.61
N PHE A 426 -21.11 11.05 16.09
CA PHE A 426 -20.40 10.02 16.85
C PHE A 426 -19.15 10.58 17.53
N PHE A 427 -18.28 11.25 16.77
CA PHE A 427 -17.04 11.78 17.33
C PHE A 427 -17.24 13.00 18.24
N ALA A 428 -18.29 13.79 18.06
CA ALA A 428 -18.65 14.88 18.97
C ALA A 428 -18.98 14.34 20.37
N HIS A 429 -19.75 13.24 20.42
CA HIS A 429 -20.01 12.55 21.68
C HIS A 429 -18.75 11.93 22.26
N VAL A 430 -17.97 11.19 21.47
CA VAL A 430 -16.71 10.60 21.93
C VAL A 430 -15.76 11.64 22.51
N THR A 431 -15.65 12.80 21.85
CA THR A 431 -14.81 13.92 22.30
C THR A 431 -15.25 14.43 23.66
N HIS A 432 -16.57 14.58 23.85
CA HIS A 432 -17.12 14.99 25.12
C HIS A 432 -16.87 13.95 26.22
N GLU A 433 -17.18 12.68 25.97
CA GLU A 433 -17.05 11.59 26.96
C GLU A 433 -15.61 11.36 27.42
N THR A 434 -14.64 11.53 26.52
CA THR A 434 -13.24 11.16 26.79
C THR A 434 -12.33 12.36 27.00
N GLY A 435 -12.83 13.58 26.83
CA GLY A 435 -11.99 14.78 26.80
C GLY A 435 -10.97 14.73 25.65
N HIS A 436 -11.45 14.63 24.41
CA HIS A 436 -10.60 14.52 23.20
C HIS A 436 -9.71 13.27 23.18
N PHE A 437 -10.24 12.11 23.57
CA PHE A 437 -9.49 10.85 23.76
C PHE A 437 -8.45 10.92 24.88
N CYS A 438 -8.63 11.78 25.89
CA CYS A 438 -7.72 11.83 27.02
C CYS A 438 -7.87 10.61 27.94
N TYR A 439 -9.13 10.25 28.25
CA TYR A 439 -9.48 9.23 29.24
C TYR A 439 -9.98 7.94 28.59
N THR A 440 -9.47 6.81 29.07
CA THR A 440 -9.93 5.46 28.70
C THR A 440 -10.96 4.89 29.68
N GLU A 441 -10.97 5.43 30.89
CA GLU A 441 -11.83 5.05 32.00
C GLU A 441 -12.38 6.33 32.65
N GLU A 442 -13.54 6.22 33.27
CA GLU A 442 -14.17 7.31 34.02
C GLU A 442 -13.23 7.81 35.12
N ILE A 443 -13.16 9.14 35.30
CA ILE A 443 -12.39 9.74 36.38
C ILE A 443 -12.98 9.29 37.72
N ASN A 444 -12.14 8.67 38.55
CA ASN A 444 -12.55 8.00 39.79
C ASN A 444 -13.56 6.84 39.60
N GLY A 445 -13.71 6.30 38.38
CA GLY A 445 -14.63 5.20 38.11
C GLY A 445 -14.38 3.97 38.97
N ALA A 446 -13.12 3.70 39.31
CA ALA A 446 -12.75 2.60 40.21
C ALA A 446 -13.36 2.71 41.63
N SER A 447 -13.83 3.88 42.08
CA SER A 447 -14.55 4.02 43.35
C SER A 447 -16.05 3.78 43.24
N ARG A 448 -16.58 3.55 42.03
CA ARG A 448 -17.99 3.33 41.74
C ARG A 448 -18.21 1.95 41.12
N ASP A 449 -19.26 1.26 41.55
CA ASP A 449 -19.49 -0.13 41.13
C ASP A 449 -20.27 -0.24 39.82
N TYR A 450 -21.28 0.61 39.62
CA TYR A 450 -22.19 0.58 38.46
C TYR A 450 -22.78 -0.82 38.24
N CYS A 451 -23.16 -1.48 39.32
CA CYS A 451 -23.83 -2.75 39.30
C CYS A 451 -25.32 -2.56 39.61
N ASP A 452 -26.19 -3.03 38.73
CA ASP A 452 -27.60 -3.28 39.07
C ASP A 452 -27.77 -4.74 39.47
N GLU A 453 -27.83 -4.97 40.79
CA GLU A 453 -27.99 -6.29 41.41
C GLU A 453 -29.33 -6.97 41.07
N ASN A 454 -30.31 -6.20 40.61
CA ASN A 454 -31.61 -6.75 40.21
C ASN A 454 -31.59 -7.34 38.79
N ASN A 455 -30.55 -7.06 38.00
CA ASN A 455 -30.46 -7.53 36.62
C ASN A 455 -30.03 -9.00 36.55
N ARG A 456 -31.02 -9.91 36.52
CA ARG A 456 -30.77 -11.37 36.46
C ARG A 456 -30.21 -11.86 35.12
N GLN A 457 -30.40 -11.11 34.04
CA GLN A 457 -29.90 -11.49 32.71
C GLN A 457 -28.40 -11.24 32.57
N TYR A 458 -27.91 -10.18 33.20
CA TYR A 458 -26.51 -9.78 33.20
C TYR A 458 -26.04 -9.55 34.64
N PRO A 459 -25.93 -10.62 35.44
CA PRO A 459 -25.62 -10.50 36.85
C PRO A 459 -24.23 -9.87 37.06
N CYS A 460 -24.09 -9.13 38.16
CA CYS A 460 -22.80 -8.59 38.55
C CYS A 460 -21.89 -9.72 39.03
N VAL A 461 -20.62 -9.64 38.64
CA VAL A 461 -19.60 -10.60 39.06
C VAL A 461 -18.87 -10.03 40.28
N PRO A 462 -18.76 -10.77 41.41
CA PRO A 462 -18.05 -10.30 42.59
C PRO A 462 -16.64 -9.78 42.27
N GLY A 463 -16.32 -8.58 42.75
CA GLY A 463 -15.02 -7.93 42.53
C GLY A 463 -14.84 -7.28 41.15
N LYS A 464 -15.87 -7.29 40.29
CA LYS A 464 -15.87 -6.58 39.00
C LYS A 464 -16.70 -5.30 39.10
N LYS A 465 -16.24 -4.26 38.42
CA LYS A 465 -16.86 -2.93 38.38
C LYS A 465 -17.13 -2.51 36.96
N TYR A 466 -18.30 -1.94 36.73
CA TYR A 466 -18.83 -1.60 35.42
C TYR A 466 -18.91 -0.08 35.19
N HIS A 467 -17.99 0.69 35.78
CA HIS A 467 -17.85 2.13 35.52
C HIS A 467 -17.46 2.41 34.08
N GLY A 468 -17.58 3.69 33.68
CA GLY A 468 -17.39 4.13 32.31
C GLY A 468 -16.04 3.73 31.74
N ARG A 469 -16.04 3.03 30.59
CA ARG A 469 -14.82 2.78 29.81
C ARG A 469 -15.03 3.00 28.32
N GLY A 470 -13.95 3.36 27.64
CA GLY A 470 -13.91 3.50 26.19
C GLY A 470 -14.53 4.81 25.67
N PRO A 471 -14.65 4.94 24.32
CA PRO A 471 -15.03 6.17 23.65
C PRO A 471 -16.42 6.70 24.00
N ILE A 472 -17.35 5.84 24.43
CA ILE A 472 -18.71 6.25 24.84
C ILE A 472 -18.93 6.11 26.35
N GLN A 473 -17.87 5.86 27.12
CA GLN A 473 -17.95 5.60 28.57
C GLN A 473 -19.01 4.53 28.91
N LEU A 474 -18.90 3.36 28.25
CA LEU A 474 -19.82 2.23 28.47
C LEU A 474 -19.87 1.93 29.98
N SER A 475 -21.07 1.97 30.56
CA SER A 475 -21.29 1.83 32.00
C SER A 475 -22.42 0.85 32.26
N TRP A 476 -22.42 0.21 33.42
CA TRP A 476 -23.38 -0.78 33.92
C TRP A 476 -23.26 -2.21 33.38
N ASN A 477 -23.42 -3.19 34.28
CA ASN A 477 -23.42 -4.64 33.99
C ASN A 477 -24.33 -5.01 32.81
N TYR A 478 -25.53 -4.42 32.75
CA TYR A 478 -26.51 -4.67 31.70
C TYR A 478 -26.15 -4.08 30.33
N ASN A 479 -25.11 -3.24 30.24
CA ASN A 479 -24.53 -2.81 28.96
C ASN A 479 -23.27 -3.62 28.62
N TYR A 480 -22.41 -3.88 29.61
CA TYR A 480 -21.20 -4.69 29.43
C TYR A 480 -21.49 -6.11 28.96
N GLY A 481 -22.45 -6.80 29.57
CA GLY A 481 -22.84 -8.16 29.19
C GLY A 481 -23.25 -8.31 27.72
N PRO A 482 -24.26 -7.57 27.22
CA PRO A 482 -24.68 -7.67 25.83
C PRO A 482 -23.65 -7.09 24.84
N ALA A 483 -22.88 -6.06 25.22
CA ALA A 483 -21.79 -5.57 24.38
C ALA A 483 -20.70 -6.63 24.18
N GLY A 484 -20.35 -7.34 25.26
CA GLY A 484 -19.44 -8.48 25.26
C GLY A 484 -19.90 -9.59 24.33
N ARG A 485 -21.16 -10.03 24.50
CA ARG A 485 -21.78 -11.05 23.66
C ARG A 485 -21.77 -10.68 22.17
N SER A 486 -22.05 -9.41 21.84
CA SER A 486 -22.07 -8.95 20.44
C SER A 486 -20.68 -8.86 19.81
N ASN A 487 -19.62 -8.70 20.61
CA ASN A 487 -18.27 -8.41 20.12
C ASN A 487 -17.25 -9.49 20.45
N ASN A 488 -17.72 -10.64 20.94
CA ASN A 488 -16.91 -11.80 21.30
C ASN A 488 -15.86 -11.49 22.38
N PHE A 489 -16.26 -10.81 23.45
CA PHE A 489 -15.48 -10.67 24.69
C PHE A 489 -16.34 -10.93 25.92
N ASP A 490 -15.72 -11.30 27.04
CA ASP A 490 -16.43 -11.49 28.30
C ASP A 490 -16.64 -10.16 29.02
N GLY A 491 -17.80 -9.54 28.81
CA GLY A 491 -18.12 -8.25 29.41
C GLY A 491 -18.43 -8.29 30.90
N LEU A 492 -18.82 -9.45 31.45
CA LEU A 492 -19.17 -9.55 32.87
C LEU A 492 -17.97 -9.91 33.74
N ASN A 493 -17.16 -10.90 33.34
CA ASN A 493 -15.99 -11.33 34.09
C ASN A 493 -14.73 -10.51 33.75
N ASN A 494 -14.69 -9.83 32.60
CA ASN A 494 -13.54 -9.04 32.17
C ASN A 494 -13.93 -7.66 31.59
N PRO A 495 -14.67 -6.82 32.35
CA PRO A 495 -15.04 -5.47 31.88
C PRO A 495 -13.82 -4.58 31.58
N ASP A 496 -12.68 -4.81 32.25
CA ASP A 496 -11.44 -4.06 32.05
C ASP A 496 -10.85 -4.21 30.64
N ILE A 497 -11.25 -5.23 29.87
CA ILE A 497 -10.78 -5.38 28.48
C ILE A 497 -11.13 -4.16 27.61
N VAL A 498 -12.22 -3.45 27.94
CA VAL A 498 -12.67 -2.24 27.22
C VAL A 498 -11.67 -1.08 27.37
N ALA A 499 -10.84 -1.08 28.42
CA ALA A 499 -9.76 -0.12 28.62
C ALA A 499 -8.35 -0.68 28.34
N ARG A 500 -8.23 -1.97 27.98
CA ARG A 500 -6.94 -2.63 27.70
C ARG A 500 -6.75 -2.99 26.22
N ASP A 501 -7.82 -3.13 25.46
CA ASP A 501 -7.80 -3.37 24.01
C ASP A 501 -8.55 -2.26 23.27
N ALA A 502 -7.83 -1.47 22.48
CA ALA A 502 -8.39 -0.32 21.77
C ALA A 502 -9.43 -0.72 20.70
N VAL A 503 -9.30 -1.91 20.08
CA VAL A 503 -10.29 -2.40 19.09
C VAL A 503 -11.57 -2.79 19.81
N VAL A 504 -11.46 -3.52 20.93
CA VAL A 504 -12.63 -3.85 21.77
C VAL A 504 -13.28 -2.56 22.30
N SER A 505 -12.48 -1.58 22.71
CA SER A 505 -12.94 -0.26 23.15
C SER A 505 -13.78 0.46 22.09
N PHE A 506 -13.31 0.53 20.83
CA PHE A 506 -14.10 1.12 19.76
C PHE A 506 -15.32 0.28 19.37
N LYS A 507 -15.21 -1.05 19.46
CA LYS A 507 -16.35 -1.95 19.20
C LYS A 507 -17.49 -1.75 20.19
N THR A 508 -17.22 -1.49 21.47
CA THR A 508 -18.29 -1.20 22.44
C THR A 508 -18.97 0.15 22.15
N ALA A 509 -18.22 1.17 21.75
CA ALA A 509 -18.78 2.45 21.34
C ALA A 509 -19.65 2.33 20.08
N LEU A 510 -19.18 1.59 19.07
CA LEU A 510 -19.95 1.31 17.86
C LEU A 510 -21.18 0.45 18.15
N TRP A 511 -21.07 -0.55 19.01
CA TRP A 511 -22.20 -1.35 19.47
C TRP A 511 -23.30 -0.46 20.07
N PHE A 512 -22.94 0.41 21.02
CA PHE A 512 -23.88 1.31 21.67
C PHE A 512 -24.50 2.28 20.68
N TRP A 513 -23.67 2.88 19.81
CA TRP A 513 -24.13 3.79 18.77
C TRP A 513 -25.18 3.13 17.87
N MET A 514 -24.85 1.96 17.32
CA MET A 514 -25.70 1.27 16.35
C MET A 514 -27.02 0.78 16.99
N LYS A 515 -26.99 0.42 18.28
CA LYS A 515 -28.16 -0.08 19.01
C LYS A 515 -29.06 1.03 19.54
N SER A 516 -28.49 2.06 20.15
CA SER A 516 -29.23 3.03 20.98
C SER A 516 -29.28 4.43 20.38
N VAL A 517 -28.32 4.83 19.55
CA VAL A 517 -28.22 6.21 19.04
C VAL A 517 -28.63 6.33 17.58
N ARG A 518 -28.16 5.41 16.73
CA ARG A 518 -28.43 5.40 15.29
C ARG A 518 -29.93 5.46 14.94
N PRO A 519 -30.86 4.79 15.66
CA PRO A 519 -32.29 4.88 15.37
C PRO A 519 -32.87 6.30 15.50
N VAL A 520 -32.23 7.19 16.26
CA VAL A 520 -32.72 8.57 16.51
C VAL A 520 -31.90 9.65 15.79
N VAL A 521 -30.87 9.29 15.01
CA VAL A 521 -30.03 10.26 14.28
C VAL A 521 -30.87 11.15 13.35
N SER A 522 -31.92 10.60 12.74
CA SER A 522 -32.83 11.36 11.86
C SER A 522 -33.67 12.43 12.60
N GLN A 523 -33.75 12.37 13.93
CA GLN A 523 -34.49 13.34 14.75
C GLN A 523 -33.65 14.58 15.10
N GLY A 524 -32.34 14.56 14.80
CA GLY A 524 -31.39 15.64 15.03
C GLY A 524 -30.41 15.35 16.17
N PHE A 525 -29.31 16.11 16.23
CA PHE A 525 -28.22 15.90 17.20
C PHE A 525 -28.68 16.00 18.68
N GLY A 526 -29.70 16.80 18.99
CA GLY A 526 -30.29 16.84 20.34
C GLY A 526 -30.88 15.50 20.78
N ALA A 527 -31.45 14.74 19.84
CA ALA A 527 -31.96 13.40 20.13
C ALA A 527 -30.82 12.39 20.39
N THR A 528 -29.67 12.55 19.73
CA THR A 528 -28.49 11.69 20.00
C THR A 528 -27.88 11.99 21.37
N ILE A 529 -27.89 13.26 21.81
CA ILE A 529 -27.55 13.63 23.20
C ILE A 529 -28.51 12.93 24.18
N ARG A 530 -29.82 13.03 23.93
CA ARG A 530 -30.83 12.40 24.80
C ARG A 530 -30.68 10.88 24.88
N ALA A 531 -30.30 10.22 23.78
CA ALA A 531 -30.07 8.79 23.73
C ALA A 531 -28.80 8.34 24.48
N ILE A 532 -27.78 9.20 24.58
CA ILE A 532 -26.54 8.93 25.31
C ILE A 532 -26.70 9.27 26.80
N ASN A 533 -27.21 10.46 27.10
CA ASN A 533 -27.40 10.94 28.46
C ASN A 533 -28.60 11.90 28.55
N GLY A 534 -29.80 11.34 28.66
CA GLY A 534 -31.04 12.10 28.74
C GLY A 534 -31.14 13.07 29.93
N ASN A 535 -30.35 12.86 30.98
CA ASN A 535 -30.30 13.73 32.16
C ASN A 535 -29.64 15.08 31.87
N GLU A 536 -28.89 15.23 30.78
CA GLU A 536 -28.32 16.52 30.36
C GLU A 536 -29.36 17.45 29.72
N CYS A 537 -30.43 16.87 29.15
CA CYS A 537 -31.46 17.58 28.41
C CYS A 537 -32.46 18.31 29.33
N ASN A 538 -33.32 19.14 28.74
CA ASN A 538 -34.39 19.90 29.40
C ASN A 538 -33.88 20.79 30.55
N GLY A 539 -32.65 21.31 30.42
CA GLY A 539 -31.99 22.15 31.43
C GLY A 539 -31.19 21.40 32.49
N GLY A 540 -31.10 20.06 32.44
CA GLY A 540 -30.35 19.28 33.43
C GLY A 540 -28.85 19.56 33.43
N ASN A 541 -28.22 19.71 32.26
CA ASN A 541 -26.84 20.18 32.14
C ASN A 541 -26.60 20.90 30.80
N SER A 542 -27.10 22.13 30.71
CA SER A 542 -26.94 22.95 29.49
C SER A 542 -25.48 23.16 29.09
N GLY A 543 -24.54 23.19 30.04
CA GLY A 543 -23.11 23.31 29.74
C GLY A 543 -22.57 22.13 28.93
N ALA A 544 -22.93 20.91 29.33
CA ALA A 544 -22.55 19.68 28.64
C ALA A 544 -23.19 19.59 27.25
N VAL A 545 -24.49 19.86 27.15
CA VAL A 545 -25.22 19.93 25.87
C VAL A 545 -24.52 20.89 24.92
N GLN A 546 -24.25 22.12 25.36
CA GLN A 546 -23.60 23.13 24.52
C GLN A 546 -22.18 22.72 24.12
N ALA A 547 -21.44 22.01 24.97
CA ALA A 547 -20.12 21.48 24.60
C ALA A 547 -20.22 20.44 23.48
N ARG A 548 -21.15 19.49 23.56
CA ARG A 548 -21.40 18.49 22.50
C ARG A 548 -21.81 19.16 21.19
N VAL A 549 -22.69 20.16 21.26
CA VAL A 549 -23.13 20.94 20.08
C VAL A 549 -21.95 21.67 19.44
N ARG A 550 -21.04 22.25 20.23
CA ARG A 550 -19.83 22.89 19.69
C ARG A 550 -18.94 21.90 18.95
N TYR A 551 -18.65 20.73 19.52
CA TYR A 551 -17.88 19.70 18.84
C TYR A 551 -18.57 19.21 17.56
N TYR A 552 -19.88 19.01 17.59
CA TYR A 552 -20.63 18.59 16.41
C TYR A 552 -20.58 19.61 15.28
N ARG A 553 -20.73 20.90 15.60
CA ARG A 553 -20.60 21.99 14.63
C ARG A 553 -19.19 22.06 14.04
N ASP A 554 -18.17 21.97 14.88
CA ASP A 554 -16.77 21.96 14.44
C ASP A 554 -16.49 20.77 13.50
N TYR A 555 -16.91 19.57 13.88
CA TYR A 555 -16.67 18.38 13.07
C TYR A 555 -17.49 18.36 11.78
N CYS A 556 -18.74 18.83 11.78
CA CYS A 556 -19.50 19.03 10.55
C CYS A 556 -18.81 20.03 9.61
N SER A 557 -18.30 21.15 10.16
CA SER A 557 -17.53 22.15 9.41
C SER A 557 -16.28 21.54 8.78
N GLN A 558 -15.49 20.78 9.56
CA GLN A 558 -14.29 20.08 9.07
C GLN A 558 -14.61 19.05 7.97
N LEU A 559 -15.78 18.41 8.04
CA LEU A 559 -16.24 17.45 7.03
C LEU A 559 -16.95 18.12 5.82
N GLY A 560 -17.10 19.44 5.85
CA GLY A 560 -17.72 20.23 4.79
C GLY A 560 -19.20 19.93 4.62
N VAL A 561 -19.93 19.74 5.73
CA VAL A 561 -21.39 19.53 5.74
C VAL A 561 -22.07 20.52 6.66
N SER A 562 -23.28 20.94 6.31
CA SER A 562 -24.12 21.70 7.23
C SER A 562 -24.67 20.80 8.33
N THR A 563 -24.79 21.35 9.53
CA THR A 563 -25.56 20.73 10.61
C THR A 563 -27.05 20.71 10.27
N GLU A 564 -27.81 19.80 10.86
CA GLU A 564 -29.28 19.87 10.79
C GLU A 564 -29.87 20.82 11.86
N ASN A 565 -31.20 20.91 11.90
CA ASN A 565 -31.94 21.58 12.97
C ASN A 565 -31.98 20.69 14.23
N ASN A 566 -32.47 21.22 15.36
CA ASN A 566 -32.62 20.48 16.62
C ASN A 566 -31.29 19.97 17.19
N LEU A 567 -30.30 20.86 17.31
CA LEU A 567 -28.97 20.50 17.79
C LEU A 567 -28.89 20.27 19.30
N ALA A 568 -29.75 20.92 20.06
CA ALA A 568 -29.80 20.79 21.51
C ALA A 568 -31.04 19.99 21.94
N CYS A 569 -30.91 19.41 23.13
CA CYS A 569 -31.99 19.00 23.99
C CYS A 569 -31.77 19.74 25.33
#